data_AF-A0A1J4WZ20-F1
#
_entry.id   AF-A0A1J4WZ20-F1
#
_cell.length_a   1.000
_cell.length_b   1.000
_cell.length_c   1.000
_cell.angle_alpha   90.00
_cell.angle_beta   90.00
_cell.angle_gamma   90.00
#
_symmetry.space_group_name_H-M   'P 1'
#
loop_
_entity.id
_entity.type
_entity.pdbx_description
1 polymer ?
#
loop_
_entity_poly.entity_id
_entity_poly.type
_entity_poly.pdbx_seq_one_letter_code
_entity_poly.pdbx_strand_id
1 'polypeptide(L)'
;MDMSEQRFRRSLSDSEDIDLELQGDVEPIVGLDPKAKEADHRPDLSERRVVAETVMEVDPLGKALTGRTPERLEDETGIPKEELFPDGKDVVYIGDPWQRMGTERDNPHTFIVDYEFGETAEFIDNPEAFLDRMLPAVSGDSADDGELALPVGNSCRQHGEYQLAGEKEDLTSRQKKWLEQFLELIKKANDLTRKLDRKKFEDFGPVADAWGEARFFIETTYKQEMADTEESLPSFVGDPRREYDPLSEFRKQAWYDCVYAERGFRDIPDWLTKVEPRLKERRIELETAGKDEEEIEKTLKTARKILIDHLRLRRKPEEANVIQAVFPELPFRDGSFDRLVASWSISAHVFSHLDRTGFNACWQEIRRVLKDEGKAYIFPLDYEQIDEEEFFASLREFAEKTGLKWKVLDDRGQPVDGEHLAETLLLEKNVSI
;
A
#
# COMPACT_ATOMS: atom_id res chain seq x y z
N MET A 1 -1.79 -18.38 -36.57
CA MET A 1 -1.29 -17.00 -36.71
C MET A 1 -0.50 -16.70 -35.46
N ASP A 2 0.75 -16.32 -35.64
CA ASP A 2 1.79 -16.26 -34.61
C ASP A 2 1.64 -14.98 -33.76
N MET A 3 1.58 -15.16 -32.44
CA MET A 3 1.42 -14.11 -31.41
C MET A 3 2.71 -13.30 -31.16
N SER A 4 3.78 -13.59 -31.91
CA SER A 4 5.07 -12.91 -31.79
C SER A 4 5.09 -11.52 -32.46
N GLU A 5 4.22 -11.26 -33.45
CA GLU A 5 4.27 -10.04 -34.27
C GLU A 5 3.45 -8.85 -33.71
N GLN A 6 2.56 -9.09 -32.73
CA GLN A 6 1.89 -8.01 -31.98
C GLN A 6 2.79 -7.35 -30.92
N ARG A 7 3.97 -7.92 -30.63
CA ARG A 7 4.87 -7.47 -29.56
C ARG A 7 5.79 -6.30 -29.92
N PHE A 8 5.69 -5.73 -31.12
CA PHE A 8 6.64 -4.68 -31.58
C PHE A 8 6.00 -3.38 -32.09
N ARG A 9 4.70 -3.16 -31.87
CA ARG A 9 4.01 -1.92 -32.32
C ARG A 9 3.49 -0.98 -31.22
N ARG A 10 3.78 -1.23 -29.95
CA ARG A 10 3.46 -0.29 -28.85
C ARG A 10 4.67 0.55 -28.41
N SER A 11 5.43 1.10 -29.37
CA SER A 11 6.55 2.00 -29.08
C SER A 11 6.49 3.35 -29.79
N LEU A 12 5.31 3.80 -30.23
CA LEU A 12 5.14 5.11 -30.87
C LEU A 12 3.74 5.68 -30.59
N SER A 13 3.58 6.40 -29.48
CA SER A 13 2.98 7.75 -29.38
C SER A 13 2.54 8.07 -27.93
N ASP A 14 3.50 8.46 -27.07
CA ASP A 14 3.29 8.83 -25.66
C ASP A 14 2.34 10.05 -25.44
N SER A 15 1.88 10.69 -26.51
CA SER A 15 0.89 11.78 -26.46
C SER A 15 -0.53 11.32 -26.79
N GLU A 16 -0.73 10.33 -27.67
CA GLU A 16 -2.07 10.02 -28.19
C GLU A 16 -2.88 9.13 -27.23
N ASP A 17 -2.23 8.22 -26.49
CA ASP A 17 -2.92 7.34 -25.53
C ASP A 17 -3.48 8.12 -24.32
N ILE A 18 -2.83 9.23 -23.94
CA ILE A 18 -3.26 10.06 -22.80
C ILE A 18 -4.42 10.98 -23.19
N ASP A 19 -4.43 11.50 -24.41
CA ASP A 19 -5.54 12.30 -24.93
C ASP A 19 -6.81 11.44 -25.12
N LEU A 20 -6.67 10.15 -25.44
CA LEU A 20 -7.78 9.20 -25.56
C LEU A 20 -8.45 8.88 -24.20
N GLU A 21 -7.69 8.76 -23.11
CA GLU A 21 -8.26 8.52 -21.78
C GLU A 21 -8.89 9.77 -21.15
N LEU A 22 -8.41 10.98 -21.49
CA LEU A 22 -8.97 12.25 -21.03
C LEU A 22 -10.23 12.69 -21.81
N GLN A 23 -10.48 12.07 -22.97
CA GLN A 23 -11.65 12.33 -23.82
C GLN A 23 -12.80 11.32 -23.63
N GLY A 24 -12.57 10.22 -22.90
CA GLY A 24 -13.60 9.22 -22.64
C GLY A 24 -14.53 9.64 -21.50
N ASP A 25 -15.75 10.05 -21.82
CA ASP A 25 -16.88 9.76 -20.94
C ASP A 25 -16.86 8.23 -20.73
N VAL A 26 -16.71 7.78 -19.48
CA VAL A 26 -16.79 6.36 -19.13
C VAL A 26 -18.20 5.90 -19.50
N GLU A 27 -18.37 5.36 -20.71
CA GLU A 27 -19.62 4.71 -21.06
C GLU A 27 -19.79 3.53 -20.10
N PRO A 28 -20.93 3.44 -19.39
CA PRO A 28 -21.18 2.30 -18.54
C PRO A 28 -21.12 1.05 -19.40
N ILE A 29 -20.48 0.00 -18.90
CA ILE A 29 -20.46 -1.32 -19.56
C ILE A 29 -21.90 -1.84 -19.61
N VAL A 30 -22.61 -1.51 -20.70
CA VAL A 30 -23.97 -2.00 -20.96
C VAL A 30 -23.85 -3.40 -21.53
N GLY A 31 -24.02 -4.38 -20.64
CA GLY A 31 -23.98 -5.79 -20.99
C GLY A 31 -24.53 -6.69 -19.89
N LEU A 32 -25.58 -6.27 -19.18
CA LEU A 32 -26.32 -7.15 -18.28
C LEU A 32 -27.76 -7.29 -18.79
N ASP A 33 -28.12 -8.54 -19.08
CA ASP A 33 -29.47 -8.99 -19.40
C ASP A 33 -30.45 -8.46 -18.34
N PRO A 34 -31.45 -7.64 -18.70
CA PRO A 34 -32.39 -7.05 -17.75
C PRO A 34 -33.28 -8.06 -17.01
N LYS A 35 -33.15 -9.36 -17.30
CA LYS A 35 -33.86 -10.44 -16.59
C LYS A 35 -33.11 -11.06 -15.42
N ALA A 36 -31.86 -10.68 -15.13
CA ALA A 36 -31.10 -11.20 -13.98
C ALA A 36 -31.30 -10.39 -12.68
N LYS A 37 -32.45 -9.71 -12.51
CA LYS A 37 -32.70 -8.73 -11.43
C LYS A 37 -33.31 -9.31 -10.14
N GLU A 38 -33.46 -10.62 -10.01
CA GLU A 38 -33.88 -11.24 -8.76
C GLU A 38 -32.71 -12.04 -8.19
N ALA A 39 -32.21 -11.59 -7.02
CA ALA A 39 -31.10 -12.12 -6.20
C ALA A 39 -29.66 -11.63 -6.49
N ASP A 40 -29.48 -10.45 -7.10
CA ASP A 40 -28.14 -9.86 -7.25
C ASP A 40 -27.71 -9.14 -5.96
N HIS A 41 -26.95 -9.82 -5.10
CA HIS A 41 -26.34 -9.25 -3.88
C HIS A 41 -25.01 -8.53 -4.17
N ARG A 42 -24.85 -7.98 -5.38
CA ARG A 42 -23.71 -7.11 -5.69
C ARG A 42 -23.84 -5.80 -4.86
N PRO A 43 -22.76 -5.34 -4.22
CA PRO A 43 -22.69 -4.00 -3.66
C PRO A 43 -23.05 -2.95 -4.68
N ASP A 44 -23.62 -1.86 -4.19
CA ASP A 44 -23.70 -0.66 -5.00
C ASP A 44 -22.27 -0.24 -5.41
N LEU A 45 -22.10 0.07 -6.69
CA LEU A 45 -20.83 0.53 -7.25
C LEU A 45 -20.36 1.81 -6.55
N SER A 46 -21.31 2.61 -6.05
CA SER A 46 -20.99 3.81 -5.26
C SER A 46 -20.34 3.47 -3.91
N GLU A 47 -20.81 2.42 -3.23
CA GLU A 47 -20.31 1.99 -1.92
C GLU A 47 -18.93 1.33 -2.01
N ARG A 48 -18.69 0.47 -3.02
CA ARG A 48 -17.36 -0.12 -3.26
C ARG A 48 -16.30 0.95 -3.50
N ARG A 49 -16.66 1.97 -4.27
CA ARG A 49 -15.78 3.05 -4.65
C ARG A 49 -15.38 3.92 -3.46
N VAL A 50 -16.31 4.17 -2.53
CA VAL A 50 -15.99 4.88 -1.28
C VAL A 50 -14.93 4.11 -0.49
N VAL A 51 -15.10 2.79 -0.31
CA VAL A 51 -14.10 1.97 0.38
C VAL A 51 -12.76 1.99 -0.37
N ALA A 52 -12.77 1.86 -1.69
CA ALA A 52 -11.55 1.92 -2.49
C ALA A 52 -10.84 3.29 -2.41
N GLU A 53 -11.60 4.39 -2.34
CA GLU A 53 -11.07 5.73 -2.11
C GLU A 53 -10.46 5.86 -0.71
N THR A 54 -11.11 5.31 0.33
CA THR A 54 -10.55 5.24 1.69
C THR A 54 -9.24 4.45 1.72
N VAL A 55 -9.18 3.26 1.12
CA VAL A 55 -7.95 2.43 1.04
C VAL A 55 -6.81 3.25 0.46
N MET A 56 -7.05 3.94 -0.67
CA MET A 56 -6.05 4.76 -1.33
C MET A 56 -5.59 5.99 -0.51
N GLU A 57 -6.39 6.45 0.45
CA GLU A 57 -6.07 7.59 1.32
C GLU A 57 -5.25 7.17 2.55
N VAL A 58 -5.63 6.06 3.20
CA VAL A 58 -5.11 5.68 4.53
C VAL A 58 -3.94 4.71 4.48
N ASP A 59 -3.97 3.75 3.54
CA ASP A 59 -2.97 2.67 3.44
C ASP A 59 -1.56 3.16 3.07
N PRO A 60 -1.36 4.19 2.22
CA PRO A 60 -0.03 4.71 1.92
C PRO A 60 0.77 5.23 3.12
N LEU A 61 0.14 5.52 4.25
CA LEU A 61 0.76 6.02 5.48
C LEU A 61 1.32 4.90 6.37
N GLY A 62 0.87 3.64 6.18
CA GLY A 62 1.20 2.49 7.03
C GLY A 62 2.35 1.60 6.54
N LYS A 63 2.98 1.91 5.41
CA LYS A 63 3.98 1.08 4.70
C LYS A 63 5.04 0.45 5.59
N ALA A 64 4.80 -0.78 6.03
CA ALA A 64 5.80 -1.57 6.72
C ALA A 64 6.44 -2.52 5.70
N LEU A 65 7.77 -2.41 5.52
CA LEU A 65 8.64 -3.37 4.82
C LEU A 65 8.60 -4.76 5.49
N THR A 66 7.42 -5.38 5.56
CA THR A 66 7.18 -6.61 6.30
C THR A 66 6.76 -7.67 5.31
N GLY A 67 7.73 -8.09 4.49
CA GLY A 67 7.52 -9.19 3.56
C GLY A 67 7.34 -10.51 4.32
N ARG A 68 6.10 -10.83 4.71
CA ARG A 68 5.74 -12.08 5.40
C ARG A 68 5.81 -13.26 4.43
N THR A 69 6.22 -14.42 4.93
CA THR A 69 6.13 -15.69 4.22
C THR A 69 4.87 -16.44 4.67
N PRO A 70 4.35 -17.38 3.88
CA PRO A 70 3.26 -18.26 4.31
C PRO A 70 3.53 -18.97 5.65
N GLU A 71 4.77 -19.38 5.93
CA GLU A 71 5.17 -19.96 7.22
C GLU A 71 5.05 -18.93 8.36
N ARG A 72 5.41 -17.67 8.08
CA ARG A 72 5.23 -16.59 9.05
C ARG A 72 3.76 -16.32 9.36
N LEU A 73 2.87 -16.51 8.38
CA LEU A 73 1.42 -16.40 8.60
C LEU A 73 0.90 -17.52 9.49
N GLU A 74 1.42 -18.74 9.34
CA GLU A 74 1.12 -19.85 10.25
C GLU A 74 1.61 -19.57 11.67
N ASP A 75 2.81 -19.03 11.83
CA ASP A 75 3.35 -18.64 13.14
C ASP A 75 2.51 -17.54 13.83
N GLU A 76 1.98 -16.59 13.05
CA GLU A 76 1.22 -15.43 13.56
C GLU A 76 -0.24 -15.76 13.86
N THR A 77 -0.84 -16.70 13.12
CA THR A 77 -2.28 -17.01 13.24
C THR A 77 -2.55 -18.36 13.90
N GLY A 78 -1.54 -19.22 14.01
CA GLY A 78 -1.70 -20.63 14.36
C GLY A 78 -2.50 -21.46 13.34
N ILE A 79 -2.82 -20.88 12.16
CA ILE A 79 -3.55 -21.56 11.09
C ILE A 79 -2.52 -22.20 10.17
N PRO A 80 -2.58 -23.53 9.93
CA PRO A 80 -1.62 -24.21 9.08
C PRO A 80 -1.53 -23.57 7.70
N LYS A 81 -0.30 -23.44 7.16
CA LYS A 81 -0.09 -22.91 5.81
C LYS A 81 -0.95 -23.62 4.77
N GLU A 82 -1.09 -24.94 4.87
CA GLU A 82 -1.85 -25.74 3.91
C GLU A 82 -3.36 -25.46 3.96
N GLU A 83 -3.87 -24.86 5.03
CA GLU A 83 -5.26 -24.40 5.10
C GLU A 83 -5.44 -23.02 4.45
N LEU A 84 -4.44 -22.14 4.58
CA LEU A 84 -4.42 -20.81 3.96
C LEU A 84 -4.13 -20.90 2.45
N PHE A 85 -3.17 -21.75 2.06
CA PHE A 85 -2.68 -21.95 0.70
C PHE A 85 -2.74 -23.45 0.29
N PRO A 86 -3.95 -24.03 0.18
CA PRO A 86 -4.08 -25.44 -0.17
C PRO A 86 -3.64 -25.74 -1.59
N ASP A 87 -2.96 -26.89 -1.77
CA ASP A 87 -2.52 -27.36 -3.08
C ASP A 87 -3.69 -27.57 -4.07
N GLY A 88 -3.54 -27.07 -5.30
CA GLY A 88 -4.51 -27.26 -6.38
C GLY A 88 -5.84 -26.52 -6.20
N LYS A 89 -5.89 -25.56 -5.26
CA LYS A 89 -7.05 -24.73 -4.97
C LYS A 89 -6.78 -23.28 -5.36
N ASP A 90 -7.79 -22.60 -5.88
CA ASP A 90 -7.62 -21.21 -6.31
C ASP A 90 -7.66 -20.29 -5.08
N VAL A 91 -6.58 -19.55 -4.86
CA VAL A 91 -6.39 -18.64 -3.73
C VAL A 91 -6.26 -17.22 -4.24
N VAL A 92 -7.01 -16.28 -3.63
CA VAL A 92 -6.74 -14.85 -3.77
C VAL A 92 -6.11 -14.34 -2.49
N TYR A 93 -4.93 -13.74 -2.62
CA TYR A 93 -4.19 -13.13 -1.53
C TYR A 93 -4.33 -11.61 -1.62
N ILE A 94 -4.94 -10.98 -0.61
CA ILE A 94 -5.08 -9.52 -0.49
C ILE A 94 -3.99 -9.04 0.48
N GLY A 95 -2.86 -8.59 -0.06
CA GLY A 95 -1.66 -8.32 0.74
C GLY A 95 -0.60 -7.54 -0.05
N ASP A 96 0.41 -7.04 0.65
CA ASP A 96 1.57 -6.38 0.03
C ASP A 96 2.22 -7.33 -1.02
N PRO A 97 2.34 -6.93 -2.30
CA PRO A 97 2.95 -7.75 -3.35
C PRO A 97 4.44 -8.06 -3.10
N TRP A 98 5.10 -7.31 -2.22
CA TRP A 98 6.48 -7.53 -1.79
C TRP A 98 6.61 -8.57 -0.70
N GLN A 99 5.51 -9.18 -0.27
CA GLN A 99 5.54 -10.32 0.61
C GLN A 99 6.28 -11.49 -0.01
N ARG A 100 7.04 -12.18 0.84
CA ARG A 100 7.88 -13.31 0.47
C ARG A 100 6.99 -14.55 0.37
N MET A 101 6.05 -14.53 -0.58
CA MET A 101 5.15 -15.63 -0.90
C MET A 101 5.87 -16.89 -1.40
N GLY A 102 7.21 -16.97 -1.29
CA GLY A 102 7.99 -18.18 -1.52
C GLY A 102 7.65 -18.88 -2.83
N THR A 103 7.41 -20.19 -2.71
CA THR A 103 6.96 -21.05 -3.81
C THR A 103 5.51 -20.82 -4.22
N GLU A 104 4.70 -20.26 -3.32
CA GLU A 104 3.29 -19.94 -3.49
C GLU A 104 3.12 -18.77 -4.47
N ARG A 105 4.13 -17.90 -4.60
CA ARG A 105 4.20 -16.86 -5.64
C ARG A 105 4.19 -17.44 -7.06
N ASP A 106 4.91 -18.54 -7.25
CA ASP A 106 5.02 -19.25 -8.53
C ASP A 106 3.87 -20.24 -8.75
N ASN A 107 2.97 -20.40 -7.78
CA ASN A 107 1.82 -21.29 -7.89
C ASN A 107 0.79 -20.67 -8.86
N PRO A 108 0.43 -21.35 -9.97
CA PRO A 108 -0.55 -20.84 -10.94
C PRO A 108 -1.97 -20.70 -10.39
N HIS A 109 -2.23 -21.25 -9.19
CA HIS A 109 -3.52 -21.14 -8.51
C HIS A 109 -3.53 -20.05 -7.42
N THR A 110 -2.44 -19.32 -7.21
CA THR A 110 -2.36 -18.25 -6.21
C THR A 110 -2.28 -16.90 -6.91
N PHE A 111 -3.30 -16.06 -6.70
CA PHE A 111 -3.42 -14.74 -7.29
C PHE A 111 -3.18 -13.69 -6.22
N ILE A 112 -2.17 -12.84 -6.41
CA ILE A 112 -1.79 -11.81 -5.45
C ILE A 112 -2.40 -10.50 -5.92
N VAL A 113 -3.28 -9.93 -5.10
CA VAL A 113 -3.83 -8.60 -5.32
C VAL A 113 -2.86 -7.62 -4.67
N ASP A 114 -2.12 -6.90 -5.51
CA ASP A 114 -1.39 -5.71 -5.12
C ASP A 114 -2.44 -4.61 -4.88
N TYR A 115 -3.00 -4.58 -3.66
CA TYR A 115 -3.98 -3.56 -3.25
C TYR A 115 -3.29 -2.25 -2.83
N GLU A 116 -1.96 -2.30 -2.65
CA GLU A 116 -1.07 -1.15 -2.46
C GLU A 116 -0.56 -0.58 -3.79
N PHE A 117 -1.25 -0.83 -4.91
CA PHE A 117 -0.93 -0.23 -6.21
C PHE A 117 -1.25 1.28 -6.17
N GLY A 118 -0.40 2.01 -5.48
CA GLY A 118 -0.54 3.41 -5.16
C GLY A 118 0.83 4.00 -4.86
N GLU A 119 0.86 5.30 -4.65
CA GLU A 119 2.14 5.99 -4.54
C GLU A 119 2.83 5.66 -3.20
N THR A 120 4.14 5.37 -3.26
CA THR A 120 4.91 5.09 -2.04
C THR A 120 5.03 6.34 -1.15
N ALA A 121 4.85 7.53 -1.72
CA ALA A 121 4.69 8.82 -1.05
C ALA A 121 3.73 9.69 -1.88
N GLU A 122 3.04 10.64 -1.25
CA GLU A 122 2.14 11.59 -1.92
C GLU A 122 2.80 12.30 -3.10
N PHE A 123 2.01 12.65 -4.13
CA PHE A 123 2.52 13.41 -5.25
C PHE A 123 2.92 14.84 -4.96
N ILE A 124 4.17 15.20 -5.29
CA ILE A 124 4.63 16.58 -5.14
C ILE A 124 4.08 17.43 -6.28
N ASP A 125 2.88 17.96 -6.05
CA ASP A 125 2.19 18.90 -6.93
C ASP A 125 2.45 20.38 -6.57
N ASN A 126 3.15 20.62 -5.46
CA ASN A 126 3.65 21.92 -5.05
C ASN A 126 5.18 21.90 -4.84
N PRO A 127 5.96 22.07 -5.92
CA PRO A 127 7.43 22.07 -5.86
C PRO A 127 8.02 23.09 -4.89
N GLU A 128 7.42 24.28 -4.76
CA GLU A 128 7.92 25.33 -3.88
C GLU A 128 7.77 24.92 -2.41
N ALA A 129 6.58 24.48 -2.02
CA ALA A 129 6.33 24.00 -0.66
C ALA A 129 7.22 22.81 -0.29
N PHE A 130 7.41 21.86 -1.21
CA PHE A 130 8.34 20.74 -1.01
C PHE A 130 9.78 21.22 -0.80
N LEU A 131 10.30 22.06 -1.69
CA LEU A 131 11.68 22.54 -1.61
C LEU A 131 11.91 23.39 -0.37
N ASP A 132 10.94 24.22 0.01
CA ASP A 132 11.01 25.06 1.20
C ASP A 132 10.84 24.27 2.50
N ARG A 133 10.25 23.06 2.46
CA ARG A 133 10.29 22.10 3.58
C ARG A 133 11.63 21.37 3.66
N MET A 134 12.22 21.05 2.50
CA MET A 134 13.50 20.33 2.43
C MET A 134 14.69 21.22 2.83
N LEU A 135 14.71 22.50 2.43
CA LEU A 135 15.91 23.33 2.57
C LEU A 135 16.24 23.82 4.00
N PRO A 136 15.30 24.19 4.88
CA PRO A 136 15.56 24.50 6.29
C PRO A 136 16.00 23.27 7.09
N ALA A 137 15.50 22.09 6.72
CA ALA A 137 15.97 20.81 7.25
C ALA A 137 17.47 20.61 6.97
N VAL A 138 17.90 21.10 5.80
CA VAL A 138 19.26 20.94 5.31
C VAL A 138 20.16 22.11 5.70
N SER A 139 19.72 23.38 5.78
CA SER A 139 20.59 24.57 5.95
C SER A 139 21.02 24.86 7.39
N GLY A 140 20.31 24.37 8.41
CA GLY A 140 20.66 24.62 9.81
C GLY A 140 20.17 25.96 10.39
N ASP A 141 19.40 26.75 9.62
CA ASP A 141 18.99 28.12 9.99
C ASP A 141 17.56 28.23 10.58
N SER A 142 16.85 27.12 10.82
CA SER A 142 15.54 27.17 11.47
C SER A 142 15.69 27.31 13.00
N ALA A 143 15.50 28.54 13.49
CA ALA A 143 15.38 28.88 14.90
C ALA A 143 13.96 28.65 15.47
N ASP A 144 13.09 27.93 14.76
CA ASP A 144 11.75 27.58 15.23
C ASP A 144 11.68 26.11 15.62
N ASP A 145 11.43 25.88 16.91
CA ASP A 145 11.19 24.60 17.58
C ASP A 145 9.81 24.00 17.24
N GLY A 146 9.36 24.07 15.99
CA GLY A 146 8.01 23.64 15.63
C GLY A 146 7.96 22.93 14.29
N GLU A 147 7.88 21.60 14.34
CA GLU A 147 7.36 20.68 13.31
C GLU A 147 7.88 20.87 11.86
N LEU A 148 8.60 19.84 11.38
CA LEU A 148 8.90 19.54 9.98
C LEU A 148 10.18 20.16 9.36
N ALA A 149 11.30 19.87 10.00
CA ALA A 149 12.51 19.44 9.30
C ALA A 149 12.59 17.91 9.45
N LEU A 150 12.81 17.16 8.35
CA LEU A 150 12.83 15.68 8.38
C LEU A 150 13.54 15.17 9.66
N PRO A 151 12.89 14.34 10.49
CA PRO A 151 13.44 13.89 11.78
C PRO A 151 14.90 13.47 11.70
N VAL A 152 15.31 12.82 10.61
CA VAL A 152 16.71 12.43 10.36
C VAL A 152 17.65 13.63 10.30
N GLY A 153 17.27 14.74 9.66
CA GLY A 153 18.09 15.95 9.56
C GLY A 153 18.34 16.63 10.90
N ASN A 154 17.36 16.59 11.81
CA ASN A 154 17.50 17.10 13.18
C ASN A 154 18.31 16.15 14.07
N SER A 155 18.08 14.85 13.94
CA SER A 155 18.86 13.79 14.56
C SER A 155 20.35 13.82 14.18
N CYS A 156 20.66 14.12 12.92
CA CYS A 156 22.04 14.31 12.44
C CYS A 156 22.75 15.48 13.13
N ARG A 157 22.03 16.52 13.60
CA ARG A 157 22.62 17.70 14.26
C ARG A 157 23.13 17.37 15.66
N GLN A 158 22.56 16.37 16.32
CA GLN A 158 22.86 16.04 17.71
C GLN A 158 24.00 15.02 17.88
N HIS A 159 24.85 14.79 16.86
CA HIS A 159 25.95 13.81 16.98
C HIS A 159 27.03 14.22 17.98
N GLY A 160 26.76 13.75 19.19
CA GLY A 160 27.52 13.65 20.41
C GLY A 160 26.66 12.95 21.47
N GLU A 161 25.34 13.15 21.42
CA GLU A 161 24.38 12.61 22.39
C GLU A 161 23.05 12.26 21.70
N TYR A 162 22.99 11.10 21.05
CA TYR A 162 21.69 10.44 20.87
C TYR A 162 21.26 9.91 22.24
N GLN A 163 20.68 10.78 23.07
CA GLN A 163 19.92 10.35 24.23
C GLN A 163 18.56 9.89 23.69
N LEU A 164 18.44 8.59 23.37
CA LEU A 164 17.13 7.96 23.30
C LEU A 164 16.39 8.35 24.58
N ALA A 165 15.26 9.02 24.42
CA ALA A 165 14.50 9.56 25.54
C ALA A 165 14.16 8.41 26.50
N GLY A 166 14.88 8.34 27.64
CA GLY A 166 14.54 7.46 28.74
C GLY A 166 15.70 6.70 29.36
N GLU A 167 16.57 6.05 28.59
CA GLU A 167 17.60 5.15 29.12
C GLU A 167 18.89 5.24 28.31
N LYS A 168 20.05 5.33 28.99
CA LYS A 168 21.38 5.28 28.36
C LYS A 168 21.65 3.85 27.88
N GLU A 169 21.04 3.45 26.78
CA GLU A 169 21.38 2.19 26.13
C GLU A 169 22.61 2.38 25.23
N ASP A 170 23.66 1.61 25.51
CA ASP A 170 24.88 1.62 24.71
C ASP A 170 24.64 0.90 23.39
N LEU A 171 24.60 1.65 22.28
CA LEU A 171 24.57 1.07 20.93
C LEU A 171 25.74 0.09 20.73
N THR A 172 25.45 -1.06 20.13
CA THR A 172 26.46 -2.05 19.73
C THR A 172 27.42 -1.47 18.69
N SER A 173 28.60 -2.07 18.53
CA SER A 173 29.54 -1.67 17.47
C SER A 173 28.95 -1.80 16.06
N ARG A 174 28.04 -2.77 15.84
CA ARG A 174 27.31 -2.94 14.57
C ARG A 174 26.36 -1.76 14.33
N GLN A 175 25.56 -1.39 15.33
CA GLN A 175 24.63 -0.25 15.25
C GLN A 175 25.34 1.09 15.07
N LYS A 176 26.45 1.32 15.80
CA LYS A 176 27.27 2.53 15.65
C LYS A 176 27.82 2.66 14.23
N LYS A 177 28.40 1.59 13.70
CA LYS A 177 28.94 1.56 12.34
C LYS A 177 27.85 1.78 11.28
N TRP A 178 26.69 1.16 11.46
CA TRP A 178 25.54 1.37 10.57
C TRP A 178 25.11 2.83 10.56
N LEU A 179 24.97 3.43 11.75
CA LEU A 179 24.56 4.81 11.91
C LEU A 179 25.58 5.76 11.26
N GLU A 180 26.88 5.58 11.50
CA GLU A 180 27.95 6.37 10.85
C GLU A 180 27.85 6.34 9.31
N GLN A 181 27.67 5.15 8.72
CA GLN A 181 27.53 5.00 7.27
C GLN A 181 26.26 5.67 6.73
N PHE A 182 25.13 5.50 7.43
CA PHE A 182 23.88 6.13 7.04
C PHE A 182 23.99 7.66 7.05
N LEU A 183 24.63 8.24 8.07
CA LEU A 183 24.80 9.68 8.21
C LEU A 183 25.68 10.28 7.10
N GLU A 184 26.69 9.55 6.63
CA GLU A 184 27.50 9.98 5.48
C GLU A 184 26.65 10.07 4.19
N LEU A 185 25.75 9.11 3.97
CA LEU A 185 24.82 9.13 2.83
C LEU A 185 23.86 10.31 2.93
N ILE A 186 23.27 10.54 4.11
CA ILE A 186 22.38 11.68 4.35
C ILE A 186 23.11 13.01 4.15
N LYS A 187 24.34 13.14 4.63
CA LYS A 187 25.16 14.34 4.43
C LYS A 187 25.39 14.62 2.93
N LYS A 188 25.70 13.59 2.15
CA LYS A 188 25.88 13.69 0.69
C LYS A 188 24.59 14.15 0.01
N ALA A 189 23.44 13.54 0.33
CA ALA A 189 22.14 13.90 -0.22
C ALA A 189 21.78 15.37 0.10
N ASN A 190 21.99 15.76 1.35
CA ASN A 190 21.82 17.13 1.85
C ASN A 190 22.69 18.15 1.10
N ASP A 191 23.98 17.87 0.92
CA ASP A 191 24.89 18.76 0.21
C ASP A 191 24.51 18.95 -1.27
N LEU A 192 23.92 17.93 -1.89
CA LEU A 192 23.37 18.02 -3.24
C LEU A 192 22.07 18.85 -3.26
N THR A 193 21.15 18.59 -2.32
CA THR A 193 19.91 19.38 -2.17
C THR A 193 20.20 20.88 -1.99
N ARG A 194 21.22 21.26 -1.20
CA ARG A 194 21.61 22.67 -1.02
C ARG A 194 22.15 23.33 -2.29
N LYS A 195 22.80 22.55 -3.16
CA LYS A 195 23.44 23.04 -4.39
C LYS A 195 22.51 23.00 -5.61
N LEU A 196 21.30 22.46 -5.44
CA LEU A 196 20.30 22.34 -6.48
C LEU A 196 19.93 23.71 -7.07
N ASP A 197 20.13 23.88 -8.37
CA ASP A 197 19.55 25.01 -9.10
C ASP A 197 18.10 24.66 -9.46
N ARG A 198 17.15 25.31 -8.77
CA ARG A 198 15.70 25.08 -8.96
C ARG A 198 15.23 25.28 -10.41
N LYS A 199 16.02 25.96 -11.25
CA LYS A 199 15.68 26.23 -12.65
C LYS A 199 16.21 25.17 -13.63
N LYS A 200 17.02 24.21 -13.16
CA LYS A 200 17.65 23.18 -13.99
C LYS A 200 17.12 21.80 -13.64
N PHE A 201 16.21 21.27 -14.46
CA PHE A 201 15.60 19.96 -14.23
C PHE A 201 16.63 18.82 -14.17
N GLU A 202 17.75 18.94 -14.87
CA GLU A 202 18.86 17.99 -14.84
C GLU A 202 19.52 17.84 -13.46
N ASP A 203 19.43 18.84 -12.59
CA ASP A 203 20.01 18.80 -11.25
C ASP A 203 19.15 17.99 -10.26
N PHE A 204 17.87 17.75 -10.56
CA PHE A 204 16.95 17.01 -9.68
C PHE A 204 17.24 15.50 -9.63
N GLY A 205 17.65 14.91 -10.76
CA GLY A 205 17.97 13.48 -10.86
C GLY A 205 19.09 13.05 -9.91
N PRO A 206 20.26 13.70 -9.91
CA PRO A 206 21.35 13.41 -8.98
C PRO A 206 20.98 13.58 -7.50
N VAL A 207 20.13 14.55 -7.18
CA VAL A 207 19.63 14.74 -5.80
C VAL A 207 18.73 13.57 -5.40
N ALA A 208 17.77 13.20 -6.26
CA ALA A 208 16.92 12.04 -6.03
C ALA A 208 17.74 10.76 -5.84
N ASP A 209 18.73 10.51 -6.70
CA ASP A 209 19.57 9.32 -6.63
C ASP A 209 20.34 9.23 -5.30
N ALA A 210 20.79 10.35 -4.75
CA ALA A 210 21.48 10.37 -3.45
C ALA A 210 20.56 10.04 -2.28
N TRP A 211 19.31 10.52 -2.29
CA TRP A 211 18.30 10.12 -1.31
C TRP A 211 17.89 8.65 -1.48
N GLY A 212 17.79 8.17 -2.72
CA GLY A 212 17.55 6.75 -3.03
C GLY A 212 18.67 5.82 -2.56
N GLU A 213 19.94 6.27 -2.61
CA GLU A 213 21.09 5.54 -2.08
C GLU A 213 20.98 5.35 -0.55
N ALA A 214 20.58 6.40 0.18
CA ALA A 214 20.33 6.33 1.61
C ALA A 214 19.16 5.39 1.95
N ARG A 215 18.05 5.45 1.20
CA ARG A 215 16.93 4.51 1.32
C ARG A 215 17.39 3.06 1.11
N PHE A 216 18.10 2.80 0.01
CA PHE A 216 18.55 1.46 -0.37
C PHE A 216 19.52 0.87 0.65
N PHE A 217 20.34 1.70 1.30
CA PHE A 217 21.22 1.29 2.39
C PHE A 217 20.43 0.75 3.59
N ILE A 218 19.34 1.42 3.99
CA ILE A 218 18.46 0.95 5.07
C ILE A 218 17.83 -0.40 4.68
N GLU A 219 17.25 -0.49 3.48
CA GLU A 219 16.59 -1.71 2.98
C GLU A 219 17.54 -2.90 2.90
N THR A 220 18.75 -2.68 2.38
CA THR A 220 19.75 -3.74 2.22
C THR A 220 20.29 -4.23 3.54
N THR A 221 20.57 -3.31 4.47
CA THR A 221 21.05 -3.68 5.82
C THR A 221 19.95 -4.45 6.56
N TYR A 222 18.70 -3.99 6.49
CA TYR A 222 17.57 -4.68 7.10
C TYR A 222 17.41 -6.11 6.54
N LYS A 223 17.49 -6.27 5.21
CA LYS A 223 17.44 -7.59 4.56
C LYS A 223 18.57 -8.51 5.03
N GLN A 224 19.79 -7.99 5.18
CA GLN A 224 20.94 -8.76 5.69
C GLN A 224 20.78 -9.15 7.16
N GLU A 225 20.34 -8.21 8.01
CA GLU A 225 20.07 -8.48 9.43
C GLU A 225 19.01 -9.57 9.60
N MET A 226 17.94 -9.55 8.79
CA MET A 226 16.93 -10.61 8.81
C MET A 226 17.47 -11.97 8.34
N ALA A 227 18.28 -12.00 7.28
CA ALA A 227 18.90 -13.24 6.79
C ALA A 227 19.88 -13.85 7.81
N ASP A 228 20.70 -13.03 8.47
CA ASP A 228 21.62 -13.45 9.53
C ASP A 228 20.86 -14.05 10.74
N THR A 229 19.63 -13.59 10.99
CA THR A 229 18.77 -14.04 12.10
C THR A 229 18.04 -15.33 11.75
N GLU A 230 17.62 -15.51 10.49
CA GLU A 230 17.03 -16.76 9.98
C GLU A 230 18.04 -17.94 9.98
N GLU A 231 19.33 -17.70 9.70
CA GLU A 231 20.37 -18.76 9.76
C GLU A 231 20.78 -19.16 11.18
N SER A 232 20.48 -18.36 12.20
CA SER A 232 21.03 -18.52 13.56
C SER A 232 20.04 -18.99 14.64
N LEU A 233 18.75 -19.18 14.33
CA LEU A 233 17.76 -19.59 15.33
C LEU A 233 17.40 -21.09 15.23
N PRO A 234 17.57 -21.88 16.31
CA PRO A 234 16.82 -23.11 16.49
C PRO A 234 15.34 -22.76 16.66
N SER A 235 14.46 -23.52 16.01
CA SER A 235 13.01 -23.50 16.19
C SER A 235 12.62 -23.51 17.67
N PHE A 236 12.37 -22.35 18.27
CA PHE A 236 11.78 -22.26 19.60
C PHE A 236 10.83 -21.06 19.68
N VAL A 237 9.55 -21.43 19.74
CA VAL A 237 8.35 -20.74 20.22
C VAL A 237 8.63 -19.47 21.04
N GLY A 238 8.11 -18.33 20.53
CA GLY A 238 7.64 -17.22 21.36
C GLY A 238 8.65 -16.55 22.29
N ASP A 239 9.84 -16.16 21.80
CA ASP A 239 10.69 -15.26 22.58
C ASP A 239 10.35 -13.79 22.26
N PRO A 240 9.70 -13.05 23.18
CA PRO A 240 9.54 -11.59 23.10
C PRO A 240 10.88 -10.84 23.19
N ARG A 241 12.02 -11.55 23.25
CA ARG A 241 13.38 -11.01 23.13
C ARG A 241 13.89 -11.03 21.69
N ARG A 242 13.15 -10.45 20.74
CA ARG A 242 13.88 -9.64 19.76
C ARG A 242 14.62 -8.63 20.62
N GLU A 243 15.95 -8.72 20.71
CA GLU A 243 16.75 -7.69 21.37
C GLU A 243 16.19 -6.36 20.87
N TYR A 244 15.68 -5.57 21.81
CA TYR A 244 15.14 -4.25 21.51
C TYR A 244 16.20 -3.55 20.67
N ASP A 245 15.91 -3.32 19.39
CA ASP A 245 16.82 -2.58 18.52
C ASP A 245 16.55 -1.10 18.80
N PRO A 246 17.39 -0.41 19.58
CA PRO A 246 17.21 1.01 19.89
C PRO A 246 17.12 1.90 18.65
N LEU A 247 17.49 1.38 17.47
CA LEU A 247 17.42 2.10 16.20
C LEU A 247 16.21 1.72 15.33
N SER A 248 15.30 0.82 15.76
CA SER A 248 14.21 0.33 14.90
C SER A 248 13.28 1.45 14.43
N GLU A 249 12.79 2.27 15.37
CA GLU A 249 11.91 3.41 15.05
C GLU A 249 12.65 4.49 14.27
N PHE A 250 13.93 4.72 14.59
CA PHE A 250 14.76 5.64 13.83
C PHE A 250 14.92 5.19 12.37
N ARG A 251 15.24 3.91 12.15
CA ARG A 251 15.39 3.31 10.81
C ARG A 251 14.09 3.43 10.00
N LYS A 252 12.95 3.15 10.64
CA LYS A 252 11.62 3.29 10.03
C LYS A 252 11.37 4.73 9.59
N GLN A 253 11.49 5.70 10.51
CA GLN A 253 11.29 7.11 10.18
C GLN A 253 12.28 7.59 9.11
N ALA A 254 13.54 7.16 9.22
CA ALA A 254 14.58 7.53 8.29
C ALA A 254 14.34 7.00 6.87
N TRP A 255 13.78 5.79 6.77
CA TRP A 255 13.38 5.23 5.49
C TRP A 255 12.28 6.06 4.85
N TYR A 256 11.23 6.42 5.60
CA TYR A 256 10.16 7.28 5.10
C TYR A 256 10.68 8.64 4.63
N ASP A 257 11.56 9.26 5.40
CA ASP A 257 12.18 10.54 5.05
C ASP A 257 12.96 10.42 3.72
N CYS A 258 13.73 9.33 3.55
CA CYS A 258 14.48 9.08 2.32
C CYS A 258 13.56 8.79 1.12
N VAL A 259 12.48 8.02 1.32
CA VAL A 259 11.47 7.76 0.29
C VAL A 259 10.82 9.07 -0.16
N TYR A 260 10.35 9.88 0.79
CA TYR A 260 9.69 11.15 0.52
C TYR A 260 10.61 12.10 -0.26
N ALA A 261 11.87 12.22 0.19
CA ALA A 261 12.86 13.07 -0.46
C ALA A 261 13.22 12.57 -1.87
N GLU A 262 13.57 11.28 -2.02
CA GLU A 262 13.89 10.69 -3.32
C GLU A 262 12.75 10.94 -4.30
N ARG A 263 11.53 10.58 -3.90
CA ARG A 263 10.35 10.71 -4.76
C ARG A 263 10.14 12.16 -5.12
N GLY A 264 10.03 13.06 -4.14
CA GLY A 264 9.73 14.45 -4.42
C GLY A 264 10.71 15.12 -5.38
N PHE A 265 12.00 14.79 -5.32
CA PHE A 265 12.95 15.28 -6.32
C PHE A 265 12.75 14.67 -7.72
N ARG A 266 12.30 13.42 -7.85
CA ARG A 266 11.91 12.84 -9.15
C ARG A 266 10.61 13.42 -9.70
N ASP A 267 9.72 13.83 -8.82
CA ASP A 267 8.35 14.22 -9.18
C ASP A 267 8.25 15.65 -9.69
N ILE A 268 9.07 16.56 -9.16
CA ILE A 268 9.06 17.98 -9.54
C ILE A 268 9.24 18.18 -11.05
N PRO A 269 10.25 17.56 -11.72
CA PRO A 269 10.36 17.64 -13.17
C PRO A 269 9.11 17.14 -13.90
N ASP A 270 8.53 16.03 -13.44
CA ASP A 270 7.34 15.41 -14.05
C ASP A 270 6.09 16.28 -13.86
N TRP A 271 5.90 16.85 -12.68
CA TRP A 271 4.84 17.82 -12.41
C TRP A 271 4.92 19.00 -13.37
N LEU A 272 6.09 19.65 -13.40
CA LEU A 272 6.28 20.91 -14.13
C LEU A 272 6.25 20.74 -15.65
N THR A 273 6.66 19.57 -16.16
CA THR A 273 6.77 19.35 -17.61
C THR A 273 5.65 18.52 -18.22
N LYS A 274 4.96 17.69 -17.41
CA LYS A 274 3.96 16.75 -17.93
C LYS A 274 2.57 16.97 -17.35
N VAL A 275 2.44 17.19 -16.04
CA VAL A 275 1.13 17.25 -15.37
C VAL A 275 0.55 18.66 -15.37
N GLU A 276 1.26 19.63 -14.79
CA GLU A 276 0.78 20.99 -14.61
C GLU A 276 0.38 21.67 -15.94
N PRO A 277 1.16 21.56 -17.04
CA PRO A 277 0.78 22.16 -18.31
C PRO A 277 -0.54 21.61 -18.86
N ARG A 278 -0.76 20.29 -18.75
CA ARG A 278 -1.98 19.62 -19.23
C ARG A 278 -3.20 20.00 -18.40
N LEU A 279 -3.05 20.13 -17.08
CA LEU A 279 -4.13 20.61 -16.22
C LEU A 279 -4.51 22.07 -16.54
N LYS A 280 -3.51 22.92 -16.83
CA LYS A 280 -3.76 24.31 -17.27
C LYS A 280 -4.51 24.36 -18.60
N GLU A 281 -4.09 23.55 -19.58
CA GLU A 281 -4.78 23.44 -20.87
C GLU A 281 -6.23 22.95 -20.69
N ARG A 282 -6.42 21.88 -19.93
CA ARG A 282 -7.74 21.31 -19.65
C ARG A 282 -8.67 22.30 -18.93
N ARG A 283 -8.14 23.10 -18.01
CA ARG A 283 -8.89 24.17 -17.35
C ARG A 283 -9.41 25.18 -18.37
N ILE A 284 -8.54 25.66 -19.27
CA ILE A 284 -8.92 26.62 -20.33
C ILE A 284 -10.03 26.04 -21.23
N GLU A 285 -9.95 24.76 -21.58
CA GLU A 285 -10.99 24.07 -22.37
C GLU A 285 -12.35 24.07 -21.65
N LEU A 286 -12.37 23.72 -20.36
CA LEU A 286 -13.61 23.65 -19.57
C LEU A 286 -14.21 25.04 -19.31
N GLU A 287 -13.37 26.03 -19.04
CA GLU A 287 -13.78 27.44 -18.92
C GLU A 287 -14.39 27.95 -20.24
N THR A 288 -13.77 27.60 -21.38
CA THR A 288 -14.28 27.95 -22.72
C THR A 288 -15.59 27.24 -23.05
N ALA A 289 -15.77 26.01 -22.56
CA ALA A 289 -17.01 25.25 -22.67
C ALA A 289 -18.13 25.76 -21.73
N GLY A 290 -17.86 26.78 -20.91
CA GLY A 290 -18.84 27.39 -20.02
C GLY A 290 -19.23 26.51 -18.82
N LYS A 291 -18.34 25.60 -18.40
CA LYS A 291 -18.51 24.81 -17.18
C LYS A 291 -18.41 25.70 -15.95
N ASP A 292 -19.12 25.36 -14.89
CA ASP A 292 -18.99 26.05 -13.61
C ASP A 292 -17.73 25.61 -12.85
N GLU A 293 -17.32 26.40 -11.85
CA GLU A 293 -16.08 26.16 -11.11
C GLU A 293 -16.08 24.83 -10.35
N GLU A 294 -17.25 24.36 -9.88
CA GLU A 294 -17.35 23.09 -9.15
C GLU A 294 -17.12 21.90 -10.09
N GLU A 295 -17.73 21.95 -11.29
CA GLU A 295 -17.52 20.95 -12.34
C GLU A 295 -16.08 20.97 -12.87
N ILE A 296 -15.48 22.16 -13.02
CA ILE A 296 -14.08 22.33 -13.40
C ILE A 296 -13.17 21.67 -12.38
N GLU A 297 -13.31 22.00 -11.09
CA GLU A 297 -12.43 21.47 -10.04
C GLU A 297 -12.57 19.95 -9.89
N LYS A 298 -13.80 19.42 -9.94
CA LYS A 298 -14.03 17.97 -9.92
C LYS A 298 -13.35 17.26 -11.09
N THR A 299 -13.43 17.85 -12.28
CA THR A 299 -12.82 17.30 -13.50
C THR A 299 -11.29 17.38 -13.43
N LEU A 300 -10.74 18.50 -12.98
CA LEU A 300 -9.30 18.68 -12.82
C LEU A 300 -8.71 17.78 -11.74
N LYS A 301 -9.42 17.55 -10.62
CA LYS A 301 -9.02 16.59 -9.59
C LYS A 301 -8.90 15.18 -10.17
N THR A 302 -9.87 14.77 -10.99
CA THR A 302 -9.87 13.45 -11.65
C THR A 302 -8.73 13.34 -12.67
N ALA A 303 -8.59 14.35 -13.54
CA ALA A 303 -7.52 14.39 -14.53
C ALA A 303 -6.12 14.42 -13.89
N ARG A 304 -5.95 15.15 -12.78
CA ARG A 304 -4.71 15.18 -12.00
C ARG A 304 -4.34 13.77 -11.55
N LYS A 305 -5.28 13.06 -10.92
CA LYS A 305 -5.07 11.69 -10.45
C LYS A 305 -4.63 10.78 -11.60
N ILE A 306 -5.36 10.77 -12.72
CA ILE A 306 -5.03 9.94 -13.89
C ILE A 306 -3.62 10.21 -14.42
N LEU A 307 -3.26 11.49 -14.59
CA LEU A 307 -1.94 11.89 -15.09
C LEU A 307 -0.81 11.47 -14.15
N ILE A 308 -1.02 11.63 -12.85
CA ILE A 308 -0.09 11.22 -11.79
C ILE A 308 0.07 9.70 -11.80
N ASP A 309 -1.03 8.96 -11.81
CA ASP A 309 -1.06 7.49 -11.82
C ASP A 309 -0.29 6.95 -13.04
N HIS A 310 -0.44 7.57 -14.22
CA HIS A 310 0.33 7.19 -15.42
C HIS A 310 1.85 7.40 -15.29
N LEU A 311 2.28 8.39 -14.52
CA LEU A 311 3.70 8.67 -14.30
C LEU A 311 4.29 7.79 -13.21
N ARG A 312 3.54 7.59 -12.12
CA ARG A 312 3.98 6.95 -10.88
C ARG A 312 3.68 5.47 -10.79
N LEU A 313 2.51 5.08 -11.26
CA LEU A 313 1.94 3.74 -11.13
C LEU A 313 2.16 2.90 -12.39
N ARG A 314 3.11 3.27 -13.27
CA ARG A 314 3.68 2.37 -14.28
C ARG A 314 4.49 1.25 -13.61
N ARG A 315 3.82 0.42 -12.80
CA ARG A 315 4.28 -0.91 -12.39
C ARG A 315 3.73 -1.88 -13.43
N LYS A 316 4.63 -2.55 -14.14
CA LYS A 316 4.26 -3.76 -14.86
C LYS A 316 4.13 -4.85 -13.79
N PRO A 317 3.01 -5.57 -13.68
CA PRO A 317 3.10 -6.91 -13.14
C PRO A 317 4.05 -7.67 -14.07
N GLU A 318 5.31 -7.81 -13.66
CA GLU A 318 6.32 -8.59 -14.40
C GLU A 318 5.98 -10.09 -14.36
N GLU A 319 5.02 -10.48 -13.51
CA GLU A 319 4.65 -11.85 -13.18
C GLU A 319 3.17 -12.11 -13.45
N ALA A 320 2.88 -13.34 -13.88
CA ALA A 320 1.56 -13.72 -14.42
C ALA A 320 0.41 -13.71 -13.39
N ASN A 321 0.72 -13.74 -12.09
CA ASN A 321 -0.26 -13.94 -11.02
C ASN A 321 -0.42 -12.74 -10.08
N VAL A 322 0.31 -11.63 -10.33
CA VAL A 322 0.14 -10.38 -9.58
C VAL A 322 -0.87 -9.50 -10.32
N ILE A 323 -1.91 -9.09 -9.62
CA ILE A 323 -3.05 -8.35 -10.16
C ILE A 323 -3.16 -7.01 -9.44
N GLN A 324 -3.21 -5.93 -10.21
CA GLN A 324 -3.45 -4.59 -9.70
C GLN A 324 -4.95 -4.38 -9.52
N ALA A 325 -5.41 -4.30 -8.28
CA ALA A 325 -6.80 -4.04 -7.93
C ALA A 325 -6.93 -3.58 -6.48
N VAL A 326 -7.90 -2.71 -6.17
CA VAL A 326 -8.19 -2.31 -4.78
C VAL A 326 -9.27 -3.24 -4.26
N PHE A 327 -9.17 -3.73 -3.04
CA PHE A 327 -10.30 -4.38 -2.39
C PHE A 327 -11.28 -3.30 -1.85
N PRO A 328 -12.60 -3.35 -2.10
CA PRO A 328 -13.40 -4.48 -2.59
C PRO A 328 -13.74 -4.43 -4.11
N GLU A 329 -12.96 -3.75 -4.95
CA GLU A 329 -13.13 -3.69 -6.41
C GLU A 329 -12.30 -4.76 -7.14
N LEU A 330 -12.49 -6.04 -6.79
CA LEU A 330 -11.68 -7.09 -7.39
C LEU A 330 -12.16 -7.45 -8.81
N PRO A 331 -11.25 -7.58 -9.80
CA PRO A 331 -11.59 -7.83 -11.21
C PRO A 331 -11.94 -9.30 -11.52
N PHE A 332 -12.34 -10.06 -10.50
CA PHE A 332 -12.64 -11.49 -10.63
C PHE A 332 -14.12 -11.74 -10.87
N ARG A 333 -14.44 -12.91 -11.42
CA ARG A 333 -15.82 -13.37 -11.55
C ARG A 333 -16.34 -13.90 -10.22
N ASP A 334 -17.65 -14.05 -10.12
CA ASP A 334 -18.28 -14.65 -8.95
C ASP A 334 -17.82 -16.11 -8.81
N GLY A 335 -17.55 -16.55 -7.57
CA GLY A 335 -17.11 -17.92 -7.31
C GLY A 335 -15.76 -18.29 -7.91
N SER A 336 -14.80 -17.36 -7.91
CA SER A 336 -13.47 -17.59 -8.48
C SER A 336 -12.53 -18.36 -7.54
N PHE A 337 -12.69 -18.24 -6.20
CA PHE A 337 -11.67 -18.72 -5.26
C PHE A 337 -12.19 -19.68 -4.20
N ASP A 338 -11.40 -20.69 -3.88
CA ASP A 338 -11.60 -21.59 -2.74
C ASP A 338 -11.11 -20.94 -1.43
N ARG A 339 -10.13 -20.04 -1.52
CA ARG A 339 -9.56 -19.30 -0.40
C ARG A 339 -9.42 -17.81 -0.73
N LEU A 340 -9.78 -16.97 0.21
CA LEU A 340 -9.34 -15.57 0.28
C LEU A 340 -8.50 -15.42 1.54
N VAL A 341 -7.30 -14.87 1.41
CA VAL A 341 -6.43 -14.61 2.55
C VAL A 341 -6.07 -13.13 2.52
N ALA A 342 -6.49 -12.39 3.54
CA ALA A 342 -6.21 -10.97 3.72
C ALA A 342 -5.37 -10.82 4.99
N SER A 343 -4.06 -10.71 4.82
CA SER A 343 -3.10 -10.66 5.93
C SER A 343 -2.45 -9.29 6.00
N TRP A 344 -2.56 -8.64 7.14
CA TRP A 344 -1.98 -7.32 7.40
C TRP A 344 -2.30 -6.33 6.30
N SER A 345 -3.55 -6.39 5.82
CA SER A 345 -4.03 -5.57 4.71
C SER A 345 -5.23 -4.75 5.14
N ILE A 346 -6.40 -5.05 4.59
CA ILE A 346 -7.64 -4.31 4.84
C ILE A 346 -7.98 -4.22 6.33
N SER A 347 -7.68 -5.25 7.11
CA SER A 347 -7.97 -5.26 8.54
C SER A 347 -7.00 -4.46 9.38
N ALA A 348 -5.75 -4.34 8.93
CA ALA A 348 -4.73 -3.58 9.65
C ALA A 348 -4.79 -2.08 9.34
N HIS A 349 -5.16 -1.69 8.12
CA HIS A 349 -5.00 -0.31 7.66
C HIS A 349 -6.32 0.40 7.32
N VAL A 350 -7.41 -0.34 7.09
CA VAL A 350 -8.62 0.23 6.49
C VAL A 350 -9.82 0.12 7.41
N PHE A 351 -9.98 -1.00 8.13
CA PHE A 351 -11.18 -1.27 8.93
C PHE A 351 -11.45 -0.24 10.05
N SER A 352 -10.42 0.38 10.62
CA SER A 352 -10.52 1.48 11.60
C SER A 352 -11.18 2.75 11.01
N HIS A 353 -11.24 2.85 9.69
CA HIS A 353 -11.78 4.00 8.95
C HIS A 353 -13.13 3.72 8.28
N LEU A 354 -13.67 2.51 8.41
CA LEU A 354 -14.93 2.13 7.76
C LEU A 354 -16.11 2.28 8.70
N ASP A 355 -17.24 2.70 8.12
CA ASP A 355 -18.55 2.60 8.74
C ASP A 355 -19.24 1.29 8.34
N ARG A 356 -20.47 1.11 8.81
CA ARG A 356 -21.32 -0.04 8.49
C ARG A 356 -21.48 -0.28 6.99
N THR A 357 -21.57 0.79 6.19
CA THR A 357 -21.72 0.71 4.74
C THR A 357 -20.45 0.16 4.12
N GLY A 358 -19.29 0.66 4.55
CA GLY A 358 -17.98 0.17 4.12
C GLY A 358 -17.75 -1.31 4.46
N PHE A 359 -18.09 -1.73 5.69
CA PHE A 359 -18.00 -3.14 6.07
C PHE A 359 -18.90 -4.03 5.20
N ASN A 360 -20.15 -3.61 4.94
CA ASN A 360 -21.06 -4.36 4.08
C ASN A 360 -20.53 -4.54 2.66
N ALA A 361 -19.91 -3.52 2.07
CA ALA A 361 -19.27 -3.63 0.76
C ALA A 361 -18.15 -4.68 0.75
N CYS A 362 -17.37 -4.75 1.84
CA CYS A 362 -16.34 -5.78 2.03
C CYS A 362 -16.94 -7.19 2.11
N TRP A 363 -17.97 -7.41 2.95
CA TRP A 363 -18.61 -8.72 3.12
C TRP A 363 -19.22 -9.25 1.84
N GLN A 364 -19.87 -8.36 1.10
CA GLN A 364 -20.47 -8.69 -0.19
C GLN A 364 -19.41 -9.07 -1.23
N GLU A 365 -18.28 -8.36 -1.29
CA GLU A 365 -17.20 -8.71 -2.20
C GLU A 365 -16.55 -10.05 -1.85
N ILE A 366 -16.26 -10.30 -0.56
CA ILE A 366 -15.73 -11.59 -0.09
C ILE A 366 -16.66 -12.73 -0.50
N ARG A 367 -17.96 -12.61 -0.17
CA ARG A 367 -18.94 -13.65 -0.53
C ARG A 367 -19.05 -13.82 -2.05
N ARG A 368 -18.94 -12.74 -2.82
CA ARG A 368 -19.03 -12.78 -4.29
C ARG A 368 -17.90 -13.60 -4.88
N VAL A 369 -16.65 -13.33 -4.49
CA VAL A 369 -15.47 -13.98 -5.09
C VAL A 369 -15.24 -15.41 -4.59
N LEU A 370 -15.72 -15.76 -3.40
CA LEU A 370 -15.63 -17.13 -2.89
C LEU A 370 -16.54 -18.10 -3.65
N LYS A 371 -16.02 -19.30 -3.95
CA LYS A 371 -16.78 -20.49 -4.35
C LYS A 371 -17.68 -20.94 -3.19
N ASP A 372 -18.67 -21.77 -3.50
CA ASP A 372 -19.40 -22.50 -2.46
C ASP A 372 -18.40 -23.33 -1.63
N GLU A 373 -18.58 -23.33 -0.31
CA GLU A 373 -17.63 -23.89 0.68
C GLU A 373 -16.25 -23.20 0.72
N GLY A 374 -16.09 -22.10 -0.02
CA GLY A 374 -14.91 -21.25 0.03
C GLY A 374 -14.78 -20.55 1.38
N LYS A 375 -13.53 -20.30 1.78
CA LYS A 375 -13.19 -19.68 3.07
C LYS A 375 -12.42 -18.38 2.88
N ALA A 376 -12.72 -17.38 3.71
CA ALA A 376 -11.91 -16.18 3.82
C ALA A 376 -11.28 -16.08 5.21
N TYR A 377 -9.99 -15.75 5.26
CA TYR A 377 -9.21 -15.49 6.46
C TYR A 377 -8.76 -14.04 6.44
N ILE A 378 -9.09 -13.27 7.47
CA ILE A 378 -8.80 -11.85 7.57
C ILE A 378 -8.14 -11.58 8.92
N PHE A 379 -6.91 -11.07 8.92
CA PHE A 379 -6.11 -10.86 10.13
C PHE A 379 -4.98 -9.86 9.89
N PRO A 380 -4.43 -9.23 10.93
CA PRO A 380 -4.94 -9.20 12.31
C PRO A 380 -6.19 -8.32 12.41
N LEU A 381 -7.06 -8.61 13.39
CA LEU A 381 -8.18 -7.74 13.77
C LEU A 381 -7.85 -6.80 14.93
N ASP A 382 -6.75 -7.04 15.65
CA ASP A 382 -6.37 -6.36 16.89
C ASP A 382 -5.29 -5.26 16.69
N TYR A 383 -4.93 -4.97 15.44
CA TYR A 383 -3.83 -4.03 15.14
C TYR A 383 -4.23 -2.55 15.33
N GLU A 384 -5.35 -2.13 14.75
CA GLU A 384 -5.92 -0.79 14.95
C GLU A 384 -7.29 -0.89 15.63
N GLN A 385 -7.70 0.21 16.27
CA GLN A 385 -8.99 0.23 16.97
C GLN A 385 -10.14 0.25 15.94
N ILE A 386 -10.73 -0.93 15.71
CA ILE A 386 -11.95 -1.09 14.91
C ILE A 386 -13.16 -0.75 15.79
N ASP A 387 -14.18 -0.13 15.21
CA ASP A 387 -15.50 -0.05 15.86
C ASP A 387 -16.13 -1.46 15.90
N GLU A 388 -15.84 -2.21 16.97
CA GLU A 388 -16.31 -3.58 17.15
C GLU A 388 -17.84 -3.69 17.05
N GLU A 389 -18.59 -2.68 17.53
CA GLU A 389 -20.05 -2.71 17.53
C GLU A 389 -20.58 -2.68 16.09
N GLU A 390 -20.14 -1.70 15.28
CA GLU A 390 -20.56 -1.60 13.88
C GLU A 390 -20.00 -2.75 13.02
N PHE A 391 -18.76 -3.17 13.27
CA PHE A 391 -18.12 -4.28 12.57
C PHE A 391 -18.91 -5.58 12.75
N PHE A 392 -19.10 -6.04 13.99
CA PHE A 392 -19.80 -7.30 14.25
C PHE A 392 -21.31 -7.19 14.02
N ALA A 393 -21.93 -6.02 14.20
CA ALA A 393 -23.33 -5.83 13.83
C ALA A 393 -23.55 -5.96 12.32
N SER A 394 -22.69 -5.35 11.50
CA SER A 394 -22.76 -5.49 10.03
C SER A 394 -22.57 -6.94 9.59
N LEU A 395 -21.59 -7.64 10.17
CA LEU A 395 -21.29 -9.04 9.85
C LEU A 395 -22.44 -9.96 10.23
N ARG A 396 -23.01 -9.82 11.44
CA ARG A 396 -24.19 -10.59 11.89
C ARG A 396 -25.38 -10.41 10.95
N GLU A 397 -25.72 -9.16 10.66
CA GLU A 397 -26.83 -8.83 9.77
C GLU A 397 -26.63 -9.40 8.35
N PHE A 398 -25.41 -9.31 7.83
CA PHE A 398 -25.07 -9.87 6.53
C PHE A 398 -25.10 -11.40 6.52
N ALA A 399 -24.58 -12.03 7.57
CA ALA A 399 -24.60 -13.48 7.76
C ALA A 399 -26.03 -14.02 7.85
N GLU A 400 -26.92 -13.37 8.58
CA GLU A 400 -28.34 -13.73 8.69
C GLU A 400 -29.06 -13.67 7.33
N LYS A 401 -28.77 -12.63 6.53
CA LYS A 401 -29.40 -12.44 5.21
C LYS A 401 -28.90 -13.43 4.16
N THR A 402 -27.62 -13.79 4.21
CA THR A 402 -26.95 -14.52 3.12
C THR A 402 -26.60 -15.97 3.46
N GLY A 403 -26.76 -16.35 4.73
CA GLY A 403 -26.31 -17.61 5.28
C GLY A 403 -24.80 -17.72 5.48
N LEU A 404 -24.01 -16.68 5.22
CA LEU A 404 -22.55 -16.71 5.42
C LEU A 404 -22.23 -17.13 6.86
N LYS A 405 -21.42 -18.18 7.03
CA LYS A 405 -20.96 -18.59 8.37
C LYS A 405 -19.73 -17.80 8.74
N TRP A 406 -19.56 -17.53 10.02
CA TRP A 406 -18.38 -16.83 10.51
C TRP A 406 -18.01 -17.33 11.91
N LYS A 407 -16.72 -17.20 12.24
CA LYS A 407 -16.17 -17.38 13.58
C LYS A 407 -14.95 -16.49 13.73
N VAL A 408 -14.62 -16.14 14.98
CA VAL A 408 -13.38 -15.48 15.33
C VAL A 408 -12.41 -16.47 15.95
N LEU A 409 -11.12 -16.29 15.69
CA LEU A 409 -10.03 -17.15 16.14
C LEU A 409 -8.99 -16.32 16.93
N ASP A 410 -8.31 -16.96 17.88
CA ASP A 410 -7.14 -16.42 18.59
C ASP A 410 -5.83 -16.56 17.80
N ASP A 411 -4.70 -16.17 18.41
CA ASP A 411 -3.31 -16.32 17.92
C ASP A 411 -2.88 -17.76 17.61
N ARG A 412 -3.72 -18.75 17.95
CA ARG A 412 -3.47 -20.20 17.76
C ARG A 412 -4.47 -20.85 16.84
N GLY A 413 -5.25 -20.05 16.11
CA GLY A 413 -6.25 -20.52 15.17
C GLY A 413 -7.41 -21.24 15.85
N GLN A 414 -7.59 -21.06 17.17
CA GLN A 414 -8.67 -21.69 17.93
C GLN A 414 -9.89 -20.77 18.01
N PRO A 415 -11.11 -21.30 17.84
CA PRO A 415 -12.32 -20.50 17.99
C PRO A 415 -12.45 -19.92 19.40
N VAL A 416 -12.83 -18.65 19.49
CA VAL A 416 -13.10 -17.96 20.75
C VAL A 416 -14.53 -17.42 20.78
N ASP A 417 -15.12 -17.36 21.98
CA ASP A 417 -16.49 -16.88 22.19
C ASP A 417 -16.57 -15.35 22.37
N GLY A 418 -15.42 -14.67 22.52
CA GLY A 418 -15.34 -13.24 22.77
C GLY A 418 -14.80 -12.46 21.57
N GLU A 419 -15.56 -11.47 21.12
CA GLU A 419 -15.18 -10.53 20.04
C GLU A 419 -13.86 -9.79 20.36
N HIS A 420 -13.70 -9.36 21.62
CA HIS A 420 -12.47 -8.73 22.14
C HIS A 420 -11.23 -9.63 22.21
N LEU A 421 -11.36 -10.93 21.89
CA LEU A 421 -10.25 -11.89 21.80
C LEU A 421 -9.99 -12.30 20.34
N ALA A 422 -10.66 -11.66 19.39
CA ALA A 422 -10.56 -11.98 17.98
C ALA A 422 -9.27 -11.41 17.39
N GLU A 423 -8.40 -12.29 16.92
CA GLU A 423 -7.21 -11.91 16.14
C GLU A 423 -7.42 -12.21 14.65
N THR A 424 -8.18 -13.26 14.32
CA THR A 424 -8.52 -13.62 12.95
C THR A 424 -10.02 -13.80 12.77
N LEU A 425 -10.58 -13.22 11.70
CA LEU A 425 -11.93 -13.51 11.22
C LEU A 425 -11.89 -14.60 10.15
N LEU A 426 -12.65 -15.67 10.37
CA LEU A 426 -12.89 -16.72 9.39
C LEU A 426 -14.34 -16.67 8.91
N LEU A 427 -14.52 -16.48 7.60
CA LEU A 427 -15.81 -16.53 6.91
C LEU A 427 -15.90 -17.78 6.01
N GLU A 428 -17.04 -18.45 6.00
CA GLU A 428 -17.28 -19.65 5.18
C GLU A 428 -18.57 -19.49 4.36
N LYS A 429 -18.46 -19.58 3.04
CA LYS A 429 -19.62 -19.49 2.13
C LYS A 429 -20.37 -20.83 2.11
N ASN A 430 -21.67 -20.80 2.39
CA ASN A 430 -22.50 -22.00 2.27
C ASN A 430 -22.70 -22.42 0.81
N VAL A 431 -23.00 -23.70 0.61
CA VAL A 431 -23.47 -24.23 -0.68
C VAL A 431 -24.76 -23.56 -1.07
N SER A 432 -24.80 -23.00 -2.28
CA SER A 432 -26.01 -22.43 -2.88
C SER A 432 -26.94 -23.60 -3.24
N ILE A 433 -28.15 -23.65 -2.67
CA ILE A 433 -29.16 -24.70 -2.93
C ILE A 433 -29.85 -24.47 -4.27
#